data_AF-A0A938ITK6-F1
#
_entry.id   AF-A0A938ITK6-F1
#
_cell.length_a   1.000
_cell.length_b   1.000
_cell.length_c   1.000
_cell.angle_alpha   90.00
_cell.angle_beta   90.00
_cell.angle_gamma   90.00
#
_symmetry.space_group_name_H-M   'P 1'
#
loop_
_entity.id
_entity.type
_entity.pdbx_description
1 polymer ?
#
loop_
_entity_poly.entity_id
_entity_poly.type
_entity_poly.pdbx_seq_one_letter_code
_entity_poly.pdbx_strand_id
1 'polypeptide(L)'
;MATPNTASVTVGTLNLMANEAFELFFALLALLAIFGSAVVLLARLTGAAAGQQLLAGLAPLGLAVPALVTSVSMIGSLYFSEAVGYRPCVLCWYQRIAMYSLAIVLVIAAVRKDRAVRPYAMALAGVGAVIAGYHWLLERWPSIDTGSCSADAPCSVPYFAVFGFVSLAFMAFCAFATVLVFLGVVSRQTDGAASVASK
;
A
#
# COMPACT_ATOMS: atom_id res chain seq x y z
N MET A 1 18.08 -21.82 36.56
CA MET A 1 17.41 -21.83 35.24
C MET A 1 15.95 -22.17 35.46
N ALA A 2 15.05 -21.19 35.43
CA ALA A 2 13.61 -21.44 35.50
C ALA A 2 13.13 -21.90 34.12
N THR A 3 12.50 -23.07 34.06
CA THR A 3 11.82 -23.52 32.84
C THR A 3 10.63 -22.60 32.56
N PRO A 4 10.44 -22.12 31.31
CA PRO A 4 9.25 -21.33 30.99
C PRO A 4 8.00 -22.19 31.24
N ASN A 5 7.03 -21.65 31.97
CA ASN A 5 5.82 -22.37 32.33
C ASN A 5 5.02 -22.67 31.05
N THR A 6 4.41 -23.84 30.92
CA THR A 6 3.76 -24.31 29.66
C THR A 6 2.75 -23.30 29.10
N ALA A 7 2.02 -22.58 29.96
CA ALA A 7 1.13 -21.50 29.57
C ALA A 7 1.83 -20.34 28.81
N SER A 8 3.06 -19.97 29.21
CA SER A 8 3.84 -18.92 28.54
C SER A 8 4.33 -19.35 27.16
N VAL A 9 4.65 -20.64 27.01
CA VAL A 9 5.03 -21.22 25.71
C VAL A 9 3.82 -21.29 24.79
N THR A 10 2.66 -21.74 25.28
CA THR A 10 1.43 -21.84 24.49
C THR A 10 0.88 -20.47 24.06
N VAL A 11 0.93 -19.46 24.93
CA VAL A 11 0.55 -18.08 24.57
C VAL A 11 1.54 -17.48 23.57
N GLY A 12 2.84 -17.73 23.74
CA GLY A 12 3.88 -17.31 22.79
C GLY A 12 3.69 -17.91 21.41
N THR A 13 3.41 -19.22 21.30
CA THR A 13 3.16 -19.89 20.02
C THR A 13 1.84 -19.44 19.37
N LEU A 14 0.78 -19.23 20.14
CA LEU A 14 -0.49 -18.67 19.63
C LEU A 14 -0.29 -17.28 19.01
N ASN A 15 0.45 -16.40 19.68
CA ASN A 15 0.72 -15.05 19.17
C ASN A 15 1.59 -15.07 17.90
N LEU A 16 2.60 -15.96 17.83
CA LEU A 16 3.41 -16.14 16.64
C LEU A 16 2.56 -16.63 15.44
N MET A 17 1.70 -17.63 15.67
CA MET A 17 0.80 -18.14 14.63
C MET A 17 -0.20 -17.07 14.16
N ALA A 18 -0.70 -16.23 15.06
CA ALA A 18 -1.57 -15.11 14.71
C ALA A 18 -0.84 -14.09 13.84
N ASN A 19 0.38 -13.67 14.24
CA ASN A 19 1.16 -12.67 13.52
C ASN A 19 1.48 -13.11 12.08
N GLU A 20 1.96 -14.35 11.90
CA GLU A 20 2.22 -14.94 10.58
C GLU A 20 0.97 -14.92 9.68
N ALA A 21 -0.20 -15.23 10.25
CA ALA A 21 -1.46 -15.20 9.51
C ALA A 21 -1.84 -13.77 9.08
N PHE A 22 -1.64 -12.77 9.94
CA PHE A 22 -1.86 -11.37 9.60
C PHE A 22 -0.87 -10.88 8.54
N GLU A 23 0.42 -11.20 8.68
CA GLU A 23 1.45 -10.87 7.69
C GLU A 23 1.11 -11.44 6.32
N LEU A 24 0.71 -12.72 6.26
CA LEU A 24 0.28 -13.38 5.03
C LEU A 24 -0.99 -12.73 4.45
N PHE A 25 -1.98 -12.41 5.29
CA PHE A 25 -3.22 -11.77 4.86
C PHE A 25 -2.95 -10.41 4.18
N PHE A 26 -2.16 -9.55 4.81
CA PHE A 26 -1.79 -8.25 4.23
C PHE A 26 -0.92 -8.41 2.97
N ALA A 27 -0.02 -9.39 2.95
CA ALA A 27 0.78 -9.71 1.77
C ALA A 27 -0.09 -10.11 0.57
N LEU A 28 -1.09 -10.99 0.78
CA LEU A 28 -2.02 -11.39 -0.27
C LEU A 28 -2.88 -10.23 -0.77
N LEU A 29 -3.35 -9.35 0.13
CA LEU A 29 -4.07 -8.13 -0.28
C LEU A 29 -3.19 -7.20 -1.13
N ALA A 30 -1.92 -7.02 -0.75
CA ALA A 30 -0.98 -6.21 -1.52
C ALA A 30 -0.71 -6.79 -2.92
N LEU A 31 -0.54 -8.12 -3.00
CA LEU A 31 -0.37 -8.83 -4.27
C LEU A 31 -1.63 -8.74 -5.15
N LEU A 32 -2.82 -8.87 -4.56
CA LEU A 32 -4.07 -8.69 -5.28
C LEU A 32 -4.22 -7.25 -5.81
N ALA A 33 -3.87 -6.25 -4.99
CA ALA A 33 -3.96 -4.84 -5.36
C ALA A 33 -3.01 -4.49 -6.51
N ILE A 34 -1.75 -4.95 -6.45
CA ILE A 34 -0.79 -4.70 -7.54
C ILE A 34 -1.15 -5.48 -8.81
N PHE A 35 -1.66 -6.71 -8.69
CA PHE A 35 -2.14 -7.48 -9.83
C PHE A 35 -3.32 -6.78 -10.52
N GLY A 36 -4.33 -6.35 -9.75
CA GLY A 36 -5.45 -5.58 -10.28
C GLY A 36 -5.00 -4.28 -10.95
N SER A 37 -4.04 -3.57 -10.35
CA SER A 37 -3.45 -2.36 -10.93
C SER A 37 -2.70 -2.64 -12.23
N ALA A 38 -1.95 -3.74 -12.32
CA ALA A 38 -1.27 -4.17 -13.53
C ALA A 38 -2.27 -4.50 -14.66
N VAL A 39 -3.39 -5.17 -14.34
CA VAL A 39 -4.47 -5.44 -15.30
C VAL A 39 -5.10 -4.15 -15.82
N VAL A 40 -5.40 -3.20 -14.93
CA VAL A 40 -5.95 -1.88 -15.30
C VAL A 40 -4.98 -1.11 -16.20
N LEU A 41 -3.69 -1.12 -15.86
CA LEU A 41 -2.66 -0.46 -16.64
C LEU A 41 -2.49 -1.12 -18.01
N LEU A 42 -2.45 -2.46 -18.07
CA LEU A 42 -2.35 -3.21 -19.32
C LEU A 42 -3.59 -2.99 -20.21
N ALA A 43 -4.79 -3.00 -19.64
CA ALA A 43 -6.02 -2.67 -20.35
C ALA A 43 -5.97 -1.27 -20.97
N ARG A 44 -5.35 -0.30 -20.27
CA ARG A 44 -5.16 1.05 -20.79
C ARG A 44 -4.10 1.15 -21.88
N LEU A 45 -3.00 0.40 -21.76
CA LEU A 45 -1.87 0.41 -22.69
C LEU A 45 -2.17 -0.35 -23.99
N THR A 46 -2.84 -1.50 -23.90
CA THR A 46 -3.23 -2.30 -25.08
C THR A 46 -4.30 -1.61 -25.91
N GLY A 47 -5.15 -0.78 -25.30
CA GLY A 47 -6.21 -0.06 -26.00
C GLY A 47 -7.30 -0.96 -26.59
N ALA A 48 -7.28 -2.26 -26.29
CA ALA A 48 -8.23 -3.24 -26.78
C ALA A 48 -9.66 -2.87 -26.35
N ALA A 49 -10.65 -3.15 -27.20
CA ALA A 49 -12.06 -2.88 -26.92
C ALA A 49 -12.51 -3.50 -25.58
N ALA A 50 -12.08 -4.74 -25.30
CA ALA A 50 -12.34 -5.40 -24.02
C ALA A 50 -11.73 -4.66 -22.82
N GLY A 51 -10.52 -4.10 -22.99
CA GLY A 51 -9.87 -3.30 -21.95
C GLY A 51 -10.61 -2.00 -21.66
N GLN A 52 -11.10 -1.32 -22.70
CA GLN A 52 -11.91 -0.10 -22.55
C GLN A 52 -13.26 -0.40 -21.88
N GLN A 53 -13.91 -1.52 -22.20
CA GLN A 53 -15.13 -1.96 -21.52
C GLN A 53 -14.90 -2.24 -20.03
N LEU A 54 -13.80 -2.92 -19.69
CA LEU A 54 -13.41 -3.15 -18.29
C LEU A 54 -13.21 -1.83 -17.54
N LEU A 55 -12.45 -0.90 -18.13
CA LEU A 55 -12.17 0.39 -17.49
C LEU A 55 -13.44 1.24 -17.30
N ALA A 56 -14.37 1.18 -18.25
CA ALA A 56 -15.69 1.81 -18.10
C ALA A 56 -16.50 1.20 -16.95
N GLY A 57 -16.46 -0.13 -16.77
CA GLY A 57 -17.07 -0.82 -15.64
C GLY A 57 -16.44 -0.47 -14.28
N LEU A 58 -15.14 -0.17 -14.26
CA LEU A 58 -14.39 0.23 -13.06
C LEU A 58 -14.49 1.73 -12.73
N ALA A 59 -15.00 2.55 -13.64
CA ALA A 59 -15.17 3.99 -13.47
C ALA A 59 -15.82 4.44 -12.14
N PRO A 60 -16.89 3.80 -11.61
CA PRO A 60 -17.46 4.17 -10.31
C PRO A 60 -16.54 3.86 -9.12
N LEU A 61 -15.60 2.93 -9.28
CA LEU A 61 -14.67 2.50 -8.25
C LEU A 61 -13.38 3.35 -8.20
N GLY A 62 -13.23 4.32 -9.11
CA GLY A 62 -12.00 5.10 -9.28
C GLY A 62 -11.51 5.85 -8.05
N LEU A 63 -12.41 6.27 -7.15
CA LEU A 63 -12.06 6.89 -5.85
C LEU A 63 -12.20 5.91 -4.67
N ALA A 64 -13.17 4.98 -4.75
CA ALA A 64 -13.46 4.05 -3.66
C ALA A 64 -12.33 3.06 -3.42
N VAL A 65 -11.72 2.51 -4.49
CA VAL A 65 -10.61 1.56 -4.37
C VAL A 65 -9.37 2.23 -3.75
N PRO A 66 -8.88 3.40 -4.23
CA PRO A 66 -7.81 4.12 -3.56
C PRO A 66 -8.09 4.38 -2.08
N ALA A 67 -9.29 4.88 -1.74
CA ALA A 67 -9.67 5.16 -0.35
C ALA A 67 -9.64 3.90 0.53
N LEU A 68 -10.17 2.78 0.03
CA LEU A 68 -10.15 1.50 0.73
C LEU A 68 -8.72 1.02 0.96
N VAL A 69 -7.90 0.99 -0.10
CA VAL A 69 -6.51 0.52 -0.03
C VAL A 69 -5.72 1.35 0.98
N THR A 70 -5.78 2.69 0.91
CA THR A 70 -5.05 3.55 1.84
C THR A 70 -5.52 3.41 3.28
N SER A 71 -6.83 3.20 3.50
CA SER A 71 -7.38 2.99 4.84
C SER A 71 -6.94 1.66 5.44
N VAL A 72 -6.98 0.58 4.65
CA VAL A 72 -6.50 -0.75 5.05
C VAL A 72 -5.00 -0.72 5.32
N SER A 73 -4.21 -0.04 4.48
CA SER A 73 -2.77 0.15 4.71
C SER A 73 -2.46 0.95 5.97
N MET A 74 -3.24 2.00 6.26
CA MET A 74 -3.10 2.77 7.50
C MET A 74 -3.39 1.89 8.73
N ILE A 75 -4.50 1.15 8.71
CA ILE A 75 -4.89 0.26 9.82
C ILE A 75 -3.85 -0.86 10.01
N GLY A 76 -3.40 -1.49 8.91
CA GLY A 76 -2.36 -2.52 8.97
C GLY A 76 -1.04 -1.97 9.54
N SER A 77 -0.64 -0.77 9.12
CA SER A 77 0.54 -0.09 9.67
C SER A 77 0.43 0.16 11.18
N LEU A 78 -0.76 0.52 11.68
CA LEU A 78 -0.99 0.72 13.12
C LEU A 78 -1.02 -0.61 13.88
N TYR A 79 -1.59 -1.66 13.29
CA TYR A 79 -1.58 -3.00 13.90
C TYR A 79 -0.15 -3.49 14.11
N PHE A 80 0.71 -3.39 13.09
CA PHE A 80 2.10 -3.81 13.21
C PHE A 80 2.89 -2.99 14.24
N SER A 81 2.60 -1.69 14.41
CA SER A 81 3.33 -0.87 15.39
C SER A 81 2.82 -1.06 16.83
N GLU A 82 1.51 -1.06 17.05
CA GLU A 82 0.93 -1.04 18.39
C GLU A 82 0.65 -2.45 18.94
N ALA A 83 0.22 -3.39 18.09
CA ALA A 83 -0.12 -4.74 18.55
C ALA A 83 1.08 -5.68 18.50
N VAL A 84 1.87 -5.63 17.42
CA VAL A 84 3.04 -6.52 17.23
C VAL A 84 4.32 -5.91 17.80
N GLY A 85 4.42 -4.57 17.83
CA GLY A 85 5.58 -3.85 18.38
C GLY A 85 6.70 -3.57 17.38
N TYR A 86 6.43 -3.63 16.07
CA TYR A 86 7.40 -3.27 15.04
C TYR A 86 7.65 -1.76 15.03
N ARG A 87 8.88 -1.36 15.36
CA ARG A 87 9.25 0.06 15.40
C ARG A 87 9.50 0.57 13.98
N PRO A 88 8.85 1.68 13.55
CA PRO A 88 9.08 2.21 12.22
C PRO A 88 10.49 2.81 12.12
N CYS A 89 11.21 2.44 11.07
CA CYS A 89 12.43 3.14 10.68
C CYS A 89 12.11 4.54 10.11
N VAL A 90 13.14 5.35 9.84
CA VAL A 90 12.99 6.71 9.31
C VAL A 90 12.26 6.73 7.96
N LEU A 91 12.56 5.80 7.05
CA LEU A 91 11.87 5.70 5.75
C LEU A 91 10.40 5.27 5.90
N CYS A 92 10.12 4.32 6.80
CA CYS A 92 8.74 3.96 7.15
C CYS A 92 7.96 5.17 7.70
N TRP A 93 8.61 6.05 8.46
CA TRP A 93 7.97 7.25 9.00
C TRP A 93 7.51 8.21 7.89
N TYR A 94 8.35 8.45 6.89
CA TYR A 94 7.96 9.24 5.71
C TYR A 94 6.83 8.58 4.91
N GLN A 95 6.86 7.26 4.75
CA GLN A 95 5.78 6.52 4.09
C GLN A 95 4.45 6.64 4.87
N ARG A 96 4.49 6.57 6.20
CA ARG A 96 3.29 6.74 7.05
C ARG A 96 2.68 8.13 6.89
N ILE A 97 3.48 9.20 6.87
CA ILE A 97 2.96 10.56 6.65
C ILE A 97 2.19 10.62 5.33
N ALA A 98 2.80 10.16 4.24
CA ALA A 98 2.15 10.17 2.93
C ALA A 98 0.88 9.29 2.90
N MET A 99 0.96 8.08 3.44
CA MET A 99 -0.15 7.12 3.43
C MET A 99 -1.34 7.59 4.28
N TYR A 100 -1.07 8.14 5.47
CA TYR A 100 -2.13 8.53 6.42
C TYR A 100 -2.86 9.79 5.93
N SER A 101 -2.10 10.75 5.38
CA SER A 101 -2.67 11.91 4.71
C SER A 101 -3.53 11.49 3.50
N LEU A 102 -3.07 10.53 2.69
CA LEU A 102 -3.86 9.98 1.59
C LEU A 102 -5.15 9.29 2.06
N ALA A 103 -5.08 8.50 3.12
CA ALA A 103 -6.25 7.79 3.65
C ALA A 103 -7.37 8.76 4.02
N ILE A 104 -7.05 9.82 4.76
CA ILE A 104 -8.04 10.83 5.16
C ILE A 104 -8.60 11.56 3.93
N VAL A 105 -7.71 12.05 3.05
CA VAL A 105 -8.09 12.86 1.90
C VAL A 105 -8.94 12.06 0.90
N LEU A 106 -8.56 10.81 0.61
CA LEU A 106 -9.29 9.97 -0.34
C LEU A 106 -10.61 9.45 0.20
N VAL A 107 -10.71 9.16 1.51
CA VAL A 107 -12.00 8.79 2.13
C VAL A 107 -12.98 9.95 2.03
N ILE A 108 -12.56 11.17 2.38
CA ILE A 108 -13.41 12.37 2.26
C ILE A 108 -13.82 12.58 0.80
N ALA A 109 -12.87 12.47 -0.13
CA ALA A 109 -13.16 12.62 -1.55
C ALA A 109 -14.11 11.55 -2.09
N ALA A 110 -13.99 10.31 -1.62
CA ALA A 110 -14.89 9.22 -2.00
C ALA A 110 -16.33 9.46 -1.51
N VAL A 111 -16.50 9.93 -0.26
CA VAL A 111 -17.81 10.26 0.32
C VAL A 111 -18.44 11.46 -0.38
N ARG A 112 -17.66 12.52 -0.63
CA ARG A 112 -18.14 13.75 -1.30
C ARG A 112 -18.20 13.62 -2.82
N LYS A 113 -17.68 12.52 -3.38
CA LYS A 113 -17.48 12.31 -4.82
C LYS A 113 -16.67 13.43 -5.48
N ASP A 114 -15.73 14.02 -4.73
CA ASP A 114 -14.92 15.14 -5.18
C ASP A 114 -13.70 14.65 -5.97
N ARG A 115 -13.67 14.96 -7.28
CA ARG A 115 -12.57 14.58 -8.18
C ARG A 115 -11.46 15.61 -8.27
N ALA A 116 -11.66 16.82 -7.74
CA ALA A 116 -10.64 17.87 -7.75
C ALA A 116 -9.43 17.52 -6.87
N VAL A 117 -9.56 16.52 -6.00
CA VAL A 117 -8.50 16.02 -5.12
C VAL A 117 -7.35 15.31 -5.86
N ARG A 118 -7.59 14.86 -7.09
CA ARG A 118 -6.71 13.95 -7.82
C ARG A 118 -5.27 14.43 -8.00
N PRO A 119 -4.97 15.66 -8.45
CA PRO A 119 -3.58 16.09 -8.60
C PRO A 119 -2.81 16.06 -7.28
N TYR A 120 -3.45 16.49 -6.19
CA TYR A 120 -2.84 16.50 -4.85
C TYR A 120 -2.59 15.08 -4.34
N ALA A 121 -3.58 14.20 -4.47
CA ALA A 121 -3.45 12.80 -4.08
C ALA A 121 -2.41 12.06 -4.93
N MET A 122 -2.34 12.32 -6.24
CA MET A 122 -1.34 11.73 -7.12
C MET A 122 0.07 12.23 -6.81
N ALA A 123 0.26 13.51 -6.51
CA ALA A 123 1.57 14.04 -6.12
C ALA A 123 2.06 13.36 -4.83
N LEU A 124 1.20 13.28 -3.82
CA LEU A 124 1.53 12.65 -2.54
C LEU A 124 1.78 11.15 -2.68
N ALA A 125 0.96 10.45 -3.46
CA ALA A 125 1.16 9.03 -3.76
C ALA A 125 2.44 8.78 -4.58
N GLY A 126 2.81 9.71 -5.46
CA GLY A 126 4.06 9.66 -6.23
C GLY A 126 5.29 9.72 -5.33
N VAL A 127 5.32 10.70 -4.43
CA VAL A 127 6.41 10.80 -3.43
C VAL A 127 6.46 9.56 -2.54
N GLY A 128 5.31 9.10 -2.03
CA GLY A 128 5.22 7.88 -1.24
C GLY A 128 5.72 6.64 -1.99
N ALA A 129 5.37 6.48 -3.27
CA ALA A 129 5.81 5.37 -4.11
C ALA A 129 7.32 5.37 -4.33
N VAL A 130 7.94 6.54 -4.57
CA VAL A 130 9.40 6.65 -4.73
C VAL A 130 10.12 6.25 -3.44
N ILE A 131 9.66 6.75 -2.29
CA ILE A 131 10.24 6.42 -0.99
C ILE A 131 10.07 4.92 -0.68
N ALA A 132 8.88 4.36 -0.94
CA ALA A 132 8.61 2.94 -0.72
C ALA A 132 9.43 2.03 -1.64
N GLY A 133 9.57 2.40 -2.91
CA GLY A 133 10.43 1.69 -3.85
C GLY A 133 11.90 1.72 -3.44
N TYR A 134 12.40 2.88 -3.02
CA TYR A 134 13.76 3.02 -2.49
C TYR A 134 13.97 2.21 -1.20
N HIS A 135 12.98 2.19 -0.31
CA HIS A 135 13.07 1.40 0.92
C HIS A 135 13.13 -0.11 0.63
N TRP A 136 12.26 -0.61 -0.26
CA TRP A 136 12.30 -2.01 -0.67
C TRP A 136 13.61 -2.36 -1.41
N LEU A 137 14.18 -1.42 -2.16
CA LEU A 137 15.49 -1.54 -2.78
C LEU A 137 16.60 -1.74 -1.74
N LEU A 138 16.59 -0.93 -0.67
CA LEU A 138 17.55 -1.00 0.44
C LEU A 138 17.47 -2.34 1.18
N GLU A 139 16.26 -2.86 1.42
CA GLU A 139 16.06 -4.17 2.04
C GLU A 139 16.66 -5.31 1.20
N ARG A 140 16.64 -5.19 -0.14
CA ARG A 140 17.22 -6.19 -1.06
C ARG A 140 18.72 -6.03 -1.23
N TRP A 141 19.22 -4.81 -1.18
CA TRP A 141 20.64 -4.49 -1.37
C TRP A 141 21.15 -3.63 -0.20
N PRO A 142 21.44 -4.23 0.97
CA PRO A 142 21.90 -3.46 2.14
C PRO A 142 23.20 -2.66 1.92
N SER A 143 24.01 -3.02 0.91
CA SER A 143 25.28 -2.34 0.60
C SER A 143 25.14 -0.91 0.09
N ILE A 144 23.94 -0.51 -0.35
CA ILE A 144 23.64 0.88 -0.74
C ILE A 144 23.19 1.73 0.45
N ASP A 145 23.04 1.14 1.64
CA ASP A 145 22.75 1.89 2.86
C ASP A 145 23.98 2.74 3.21
N THR A 146 23.85 4.05 3.00
CA THR A 146 24.90 5.05 3.27
C THR A 146 24.96 5.47 4.74
N GLY A 147 24.24 4.76 5.62
CA GLY A 147 24.22 4.99 7.05
C GLY A 147 22.89 5.54 7.52
N SER A 148 21.83 4.73 7.44
CA SER A 148 20.60 5.00 8.19
C SER A 148 20.94 5.16 9.68
N CYS A 149 20.93 6.40 10.14
CA CYS A 149 21.50 6.88 11.41
C CYS A 149 20.65 6.49 12.64
N SER A 150 20.15 5.25 12.69
CA SER A 150 19.36 4.71 13.79
C SER A 150 19.81 3.28 14.10
N ALA A 151 20.61 3.13 15.16
CA ALA A 151 21.07 1.82 15.65
C ALA A 151 19.90 0.92 16.12
N ASP A 152 18.78 1.52 16.52
CA ASP A 152 17.63 0.80 17.08
C ASP A 152 16.66 0.22 16.04
N ALA A 153 16.65 0.74 14.80
CA ALA A 153 15.74 0.31 13.74
C ALA A 153 16.31 0.63 12.33
N PRO A 154 17.25 -0.18 11.82
CA PRO A 154 17.87 0.06 10.52
C PRO A 154 16.84 -0.10 9.37
N CYS A 155 16.94 0.75 8.34
CA CYS A 155 16.04 0.68 7.19
C CYS A 155 16.36 -0.48 6.23
N SER A 156 17.52 -1.11 6.39
CA SER A 156 18.01 -2.18 5.53
C SER A 156 17.57 -3.58 6.00
N VAL A 157 17.02 -3.71 7.21
CA VAL A 157 16.62 -5.00 7.79
C VAL A 157 15.10 -5.08 7.90
N PRO A 158 14.43 -5.92 7.08
CA PRO A 158 12.98 -6.10 7.19
C PRO A 158 12.62 -6.92 8.44
N TYR A 159 11.51 -6.57 9.10
CA TYR A 159 10.97 -7.34 10.22
C TYR A 159 10.50 -8.74 9.81
N PHE A 160 9.93 -8.85 8.62
CA PHE A 160 9.48 -10.11 8.02
C PHE A 160 9.53 -10.01 6.49
N ALA A 161 9.58 -11.16 5.84
CA ALA A 161 9.56 -11.27 4.40
C ALA A 161 8.69 -12.45 3.97
N VAL A 162 7.42 -12.19 3.69
CA VAL A 162 6.51 -13.21 3.17
C VAL A 162 6.94 -13.55 1.73
N PHE A 163 6.97 -14.83 1.39
CA PHE A 163 7.46 -15.34 0.09
C PHE A 163 8.92 -14.95 -0.25
N GLY A 164 9.71 -14.45 0.71
CA GLY A 164 11.09 -14.03 0.51
C GLY A 164 11.28 -12.71 -0.26
N PHE A 165 10.19 -11.94 -0.50
CA PHE A 165 10.28 -10.62 -1.13
C PHE A 165 9.22 -9.62 -0.66
N VAL A 166 8.09 -10.08 -0.11
CA VAL A 166 7.01 -9.21 0.36
C VAL A 166 7.33 -8.74 1.78
N SER A 167 7.89 -7.53 1.87
CA SER A 167 8.12 -6.82 3.11
C SER A 167 7.07 -5.73 3.35
N LEU A 168 7.15 -5.06 4.51
CA LEU A 168 6.37 -3.86 4.81
C LEU A 168 6.57 -2.75 3.75
N ALA A 169 7.80 -2.53 3.31
CA ALA A 169 8.09 -1.52 2.29
C ALA A 169 7.44 -1.89 0.94
N PHE A 170 7.48 -3.17 0.55
CA PHE A 170 6.84 -3.64 -0.68
C PHE A 170 5.32 -3.46 -0.63
N MET A 171 4.69 -3.80 0.49
CA MET A 171 3.23 -3.63 0.64
C MET A 171 2.82 -2.15 0.56
N ALA A 172 3.60 -1.25 1.16
CA ALA A 172 3.38 0.19 1.03
C ALA A 172 3.53 0.66 -0.43
N PHE A 173 4.55 0.16 -1.15
CA PHE A 173 4.74 0.44 -2.57
C PHE A 173 3.52 0.00 -3.41
N CYS A 174 3.01 -1.21 -3.19
CA CYS A 174 1.82 -1.72 -3.87
C CYS A 174 0.60 -0.83 -3.64
N ALA A 175 0.41 -0.34 -2.41
CA ALA A 175 -0.68 0.57 -2.08
C ALA A 175 -0.55 1.92 -2.82
N PHE A 176 0.62 2.56 -2.78
CA PHE A 176 0.84 3.82 -3.51
C PHE A 176 0.72 3.66 -5.03
N ALA A 177 1.25 2.57 -5.59
CA ALA A 177 1.12 2.25 -7.01
C ALA A 177 -0.35 2.07 -7.41
N THR A 178 -1.14 1.38 -6.58
CA THR A 178 -2.59 1.20 -6.81
C THR A 178 -3.32 2.54 -6.82
N VAL A 179 -3.01 3.43 -5.88
CA VAL A 179 -3.58 4.79 -5.86
C VAL A 179 -3.23 5.54 -7.15
N LEU A 180 -1.96 5.53 -7.58
CA LEU A 180 -1.52 6.19 -8.80
C LEU A 180 -2.24 5.67 -10.05
N VAL A 181 -2.40 4.34 -10.17
CA VAL A 181 -3.06 3.71 -11.33
C VAL A 181 -4.55 4.04 -11.34
N PHE A 182 -5.26 3.89 -10.22
CA PHE A 182 -6.71 4.14 -10.19
C PHE A 182 -7.07 5.63 -10.35
N LEU A 183 -6.29 6.51 -9.71
CA LEU A 183 -6.48 7.96 -9.90
C LEU A 183 -5.99 8.43 -11.26
N GLY A 184 -4.92 7.84 -11.81
CA GLY A 184 -4.34 8.24 -13.10
C GLY A 184 -5.05 7.68 -14.32
N VAL A 185 -5.65 6.49 -14.22
CA VAL A 185 -6.26 5.78 -15.35
C VAL A 185 -7.78 5.76 -15.22
N VAL A 186 -8.30 5.11 -14.18
CA VAL A 186 -9.73 4.80 -14.04
C VAL A 186 -10.54 6.08 -13.90
N SER A 187 -10.15 6.95 -12.97
CA SER A 187 -10.89 8.19 -12.73
C SER A 187 -10.85 9.15 -13.94
N ARG A 188 -9.88 9.03 -14.88
CA ARG A 188 -9.76 9.95 -16.05
C ARG A 188 -10.79 9.59 -17.10
N GLN A 189 -11.10 8.31 -17.23
CA GLN A 189 -12.13 7.85 -18.16
C GLN A 189 -13.51 8.33 -17.75
N THR A 190 -13.78 8.39 -16.44
CA THR A 190 -15.05 8.89 -15.95
C THR A 190 -15.27 10.37 -16.26
N ASP A 191 -14.20 11.18 -16.32
CA ASP A 191 -14.28 12.58 -16.76
C ASP A 191 -14.44 12.69 -18.28
N GLY A 192 -13.70 11.85 -19.04
CA GLY A 192 -13.83 11.79 -20.50
C GLY A 192 -15.24 11.38 -20.95
N ALA A 193 -15.79 10.33 -20.36
CA ALA A 193 -17.15 9.86 -20.64
C ALA A 193 -18.23 10.91 -20.29
N ALA A 194 -18.08 11.59 -19.14
CA ALA A 194 -19.00 12.67 -18.75
C ALA A 194 -18.93 13.87 -19.71
N SER A 195 -17.75 14.22 -20.22
CA SER A 195 -17.60 15.32 -21.17
C SER A 195 -18.23 15.05 -22.54
N VAL A 196 -18.27 13.78 -22.96
CA VAL A 196 -18.91 13.37 -24.24
C VAL A 196 -20.43 13.35 -24.10
N ALA A 197 -20.97 12.91 -22.96
CA ALA A 197 -22.43 12.86 -22.74
C ALA A 197 -23.10 14.24 -22.59
N SER A 198 -22.33 15.30 -22.34
CA SER A 198 -22.81 16.68 -22.22
C SER A 198 -22.82 17.46 -23.55
N LYS A 199 -22.26 16.89 -24.61
CA LYS A 199 -22.24 17.46 -25.98
C LYS A 199 -23.31 16.77 -26.82
#